data_AF-A0A132TTG3-F1
#
_entry.id   AF-A0A132TTG3-F1
#
_cell.length_a   1.000
_cell.length_b   1.000
_cell.length_c   1.000
_cell.angle_alpha   90.00
_cell.angle_beta   90.00
_cell.angle_gamma   90.00
#
_symmetry.space_group_name_H-M   'P 1'
#
loop_
_entity.id
_entity.type
_entity.pdbx_description
1 polymer ?
#
loop_
_entity_poly.entity_id
_entity_poly.type
_entity_poly.pdbx_seq_one_letter_code
_entity_poly.pdbx_strand_id
1 'polypeptide(L)'
;MDLKSIEQTFNLIYDFEKMKDSTQEILEELVRKCSTNFLKDKERSLPKGLSYSDLRIQYRYASIFVNNFDREFPYFKICFDLVHPKTGVQLFYYHVDYNIVGEFSDEYFGRY
;
A
#
# COMPACT_ATOMS: atom_id res chain seq x y z
N MET A 1 1.13 8.14 27.27
CA MET A 1 0.51 8.36 25.94
C MET A 1 -0.26 7.09 25.62
N ASP A 2 -1.57 7.19 25.38
CA ASP A 2 -2.37 6.03 24.98
C ASP A 2 -2.42 5.91 23.44
N LEU A 3 -2.83 4.73 22.96
CA LEU A 3 -2.83 4.43 21.52
C LEU A 3 -3.77 5.35 20.71
N LYS A 4 -4.89 5.78 21.28
CA LYS A 4 -5.82 6.68 20.57
C LYS A 4 -5.21 8.07 20.41
N SER A 5 -4.52 8.56 21.43
CA SER A 5 -3.79 9.83 21.34
C SER A 5 -2.71 9.80 20.26
N ILE A 6 -2.03 8.66 20.08
CA ILE A 6 -1.03 8.48 19.00
C ILE A 6 -1.70 8.50 17.63
N GLU A 7 -2.79 7.74 17.45
CA GLU A 7 -3.56 7.69 16.20
C GLU A 7 -4.10 9.06 15.81
N GLN A 8 -4.72 9.78 16.76
CA GLN A 8 -5.24 11.13 16.52
C GLN A 8 -4.14 12.11 16.11
N THR A 9 -3.00 12.05 16.80
CA THR A 9 -1.85 12.89 16.50
C THR A 9 -1.30 12.59 15.11
N PHE A 10 -1.16 11.32 14.76
CA PHE A 10 -0.73 10.88 13.44
C PHE A 10 -1.69 11.35 12.34
N ASN A 11 -2.99 11.12 12.50
CA ASN A 11 -4.01 11.54 11.53
C ASN A 11 -4.01 13.06 11.32
N LEU A 12 -3.83 13.84 12.39
CA LEU A 12 -3.79 15.30 12.32
C LEU A 12 -2.52 15.84 11.64
N ILE A 13 -1.35 15.32 12.00
CA ILE A 13 -0.06 15.82 11.49
C ILE A 13 0.10 15.52 9.99
N TYR A 14 -0.27 14.31 9.57
CA TYR A 14 0.02 13.83 8.22
C TYR A 14 -1.16 13.93 7.26
N ASP A 15 -2.35 14.35 7.72
CA ASP A 15 -3.58 14.24 6.95
C ASP A 15 -3.74 12.82 6.38
N PHE A 16 -3.74 11.84 7.29
CA PHE A 16 -3.58 10.43 6.94
C PHE A 16 -4.61 9.96 5.90
N GLU A 17 -5.85 10.43 6.00
CA GLU A 17 -6.90 10.07 5.03
C GLU A 17 -6.53 10.52 3.62
N LYS A 18 -6.07 11.77 3.45
CA LYS A 18 -5.59 12.25 2.15
C LYS A 18 -4.39 11.44 1.65
N MET A 19 -3.46 11.11 2.54
CA MET A 19 -2.28 10.33 2.17
C MET A 19 -2.63 8.91 1.75
N LYS A 20 -3.55 8.25 2.46
CA LYS A 20 -4.11 6.95 2.12
C LYS A 20 -4.80 7.01 0.76
N ASP A 21 -5.63 8.02 0.51
CA ASP A 21 -6.33 8.18 -0.77
C ASP A 21 -5.34 8.39 -1.93
N SER A 22 -4.34 9.26 -1.74
CA SER A 22 -3.27 9.46 -2.72
C SER A 22 -2.47 8.19 -3.00
N THR A 23 -2.21 7.38 -1.95
CA THR A 23 -1.54 6.07 -2.11
C THR A 23 -2.40 5.12 -2.93
N GLN A 24 -3.71 5.10 -2.68
CA GLN A 24 -4.65 4.28 -3.42
C GLN A 24 -4.69 4.69 -4.90
N GLU A 25 -4.73 5.99 -5.20
CA GLU A 25 -4.70 6.52 -6.57
C GLU A 25 -3.44 6.09 -7.34
N ILE A 26 -2.27 6.13 -6.68
CA ILE A 26 -1.01 5.64 -7.26
C ILE A 26 -1.13 4.16 -7.63
N LEU A 27 -1.68 3.33 -6.74
CA LEU A 27 -1.87 1.90 -6.99
C LEU A 27 -2.88 1.66 -8.12
N GLU A 28 -4.00 2.39 -8.13
CA GLU A 28 -5.00 2.31 -9.20
C GLU A 28 -4.40 2.67 -10.55
N GLU A 29 -3.55 3.71 -10.61
CA GLU A 29 -2.84 4.08 -11.82
C GLU A 29 -1.82 3.01 -12.25
N LEU A 30 -1.09 2.44 -11.30
CA LEU A 30 -0.15 1.35 -11.54
C LEU A 30 -0.87 0.13 -12.15
N VAL A 31 -2.01 -0.26 -11.58
CA VAL A 31 -2.86 -1.33 -12.10
C VAL A 31 -3.39 -1.00 -13.50
N ARG A 32 -3.87 0.22 -13.72
CA ARG A 32 -4.38 0.66 -15.04
C ARG A 32 -3.30 0.63 -16.12
N LYS A 33 -2.06 0.94 -15.75
CA LYS A 33 -0.89 0.96 -16.66
C LYS A 33 -0.11 -0.35 -16.66
N CYS A 34 -0.70 -1.46 -16.22
CA CYS A 34 -0.02 -2.75 -16.07
C CYS A 34 0.69 -3.22 -17.35
N SER A 35 0.14 -2.92 -18.53
CA SER A 35 0.69 -3.33 -19.83
C SER A 35 1.99 -2.62 -20.22
N THR A 36 2.33 -1.53 -19.52
CA THR A 36 3.49 -0.67 -19.78
C THR A 36 4.43 -0.54 -18.58
N ASN A 37 4.18 -1.26 -17.48
CA ASN A 37 5.02 -1.24 -16.29
C ASN A 37 5.44 -2.65 -15.86
N PHE A 38 6.13 -2.75 -14.71
CA PHE A 38 6.68 -4.00 -14.19
C PHE A 38 5.61 -5.05 -13.83
N LEU A 39 4.33 -4.68 -13.66
CA LEU A 39 3.26 -5.62 -13.37
C LEU A 39 2.99 -6.56 -14.56
N LYS A 40 3.31 -6.16 -15.79
CA LYS A 40 3.19 -7.03 -16.96
C LYS A 40 3.91 -8.36 -16.79
N ASP A 41 5.11 -8.32 -16.21
CA ASP A 41 5.91 -9.53 -15.99
C ASP A 41 5.31 -10.42 -14.90
N LYS A 42 4.50 -9.84 -14.02
CA LYS A 42 3.81 -10.52 -12.92
C LYS A 42 2.42 -11.04 -13.32
N GLU A 43 1.88 -10.63 -14.46
CA GLU A 43 0.54 -10.99 -14.94
C GLU A 43 0.33 -12.51 -15.06
N ARG A 44 1.38 -13.26 -15.42
CA ARG A 44 1.36 -14.75 -15.46
C ARG A 44 1.07 -15.41 -14.11
N SER A 45 1.20 -14.66 -13.02
CA SER A 45 0.94 -15.12 -11.66
C SER A 45 -0.53 -15.04 -11.27
N LEU A 46 -1.35 -14.34 -12.06
CA LEU A 46 -2.79 -14.23 -11.83
C LEU A 46 -3.51 -15.57 -12.11
N PRO A 47 -4.61 -15.85 -11.40
CA PRO A 47 -5.52 -16.92 -11.78
C PRO A 47 -5.99 -16.78 -13.23
N LYS A 48 -6.18 -17.91 -13.93
CA LYS A 48 -6.61 -17.91 -15.33
C LYS A 48 -7.89 -17.10 -15.53
N GLY A 49 -7.90 -16.26 -16.57
CA GLY A 49 -9.05 -15.43 -16.93
C GLY A 49 -9.23 -14.18 -16.08
N LEU A 50 -8.24 -13.86 -15.23
CA LEU A 50 -8.24 -12.67 -14.40
C LEU A 50 -7.15 -11.69 -14.85
N SER A 51 -7.47 -10.41 -14.85
CA SER A 51 -6.54 -9.29 -15.08
C SER A 51 -6.36 -8.46 -13.81
N TYR A 52 -5.35 -7.60 -13.77
CA TYR A 52 -5.15 -6.69 -12.63
C TYR A 52 -6.34 -5.75 -12.42
N SER A 53 -6.98 -5.28 -13.50
CA SER A 53 -8.17 -4.43 -13.42
C SER A 53 -9.39 -5.11 -12.82
N ASP A 54 -9.42 -6.45 -12.78
CA ASP A 54 -10.51 -7.20 -12.13
C ASP A 54 -10.33 -7.31 -10.60
N LEU A 55 -9.13 -6.98 -10.09
CA LEU A 55 -8.83 -7.05 -8.66
C LEU A 55 -9.44 -5.88 -7.91
N ARG A 56 -9.89 -6.16 -6.68
CA ARG A 56 -10.33 -5.13 -5.76
C ARG A 56 -9.15 -4.67 -4.92
N ILE A 57 -8.90 -3.37 -4.90
CA ILE A 57 -7.93 -2.74 -4.00
C ILE A 57 -8.60 -2.55 -2.64
N GLN A 58 -7.91 -2.95 -1.57
CA GLN A 58 -8.39 -2.82 -0.20
C GLN A 58 -7.30 -2.26 0.69
N TYR A 59 -7.59 -1.16 1.39
CA TYR A 59 -6.74 -0.71 2.49
C TYR A 59 -6.71 -1.78 3.59
N ARG A 60 -5.52 -2.05 4.12
CA ARG A 60 -5.30 -3.07 5.15
C ARG A 60 -4.97 -2.47 6.50
N TYR A 61 -3.86 -1.72 6.58
CA TYR A 61 -3.41 -1.05 7.79
C TYR A 61 -2.32 -0.02 7.45
N ALA A 62 -2.00 0.83 8.44
CA ALA A 62 -0.77 1.59 8.48
C ALA A 62 0.13 1.06 9.61
N SER A 63 1.45 1.09 9.41
CA SER A 63 2.43 0.70 10.42
C SER A 63 3.41 1.83 10.65
N ILE A 64 3.64 2.20 11.91
CA ILE A 64 4.62 3.22 12.30
C ILE A 64 5.83 2.51 12.88
N PHE A 65 7.02 2.82 12.37
CA PHE A 65 8.28 2.24 12.78
C PHE A 65 9.12 3.34 13.45
N VAL A 66 9.36 3.20 14.76
CA VAL A 66 10.03 4.24 15.56
C VAL A 66 11.51 3.92 15.84
N ASN A 67 11.91 2.65 15.80
CA ASN A 67 13.29 2.19 15.99
C ASN A 67 13.51 0.90 15.20
N ASN A 68 13.51 0.98 13.87
CA ASN A 68 13.81 -0.17 13.03
C ASN A 68 15.33 -0.30 12.87
N PHE A 69 15.89 -1.50 13.02
CA PHE A 69 17.31 -1.73 12.76
C PHE A 69 17.72 -1.41 11.32
N ASP A 70 16.78 -1.54 10.38
CA ASP A 70 17.01 -1.33 8.95
C ASP A 70 17.05 0.15 8.55
N ARG A 71 16.55 1.08 9.39
CA ARG A 71 16.50 2.53 9.08
C ARG A 71 16.76 3.38 10.32
N GLU A 72 17.68 4.34 10.19
CA GLU A 72 18.06 5.27 11.26
C GLU A 72 16.90 6.16 11.73
N PHE A 73 16.04 6.60 10.81
CA PHE A 73 14.94 7.50 11.09
C PHE A 73 13.59 6.76 11.15
N PRO A 74 12.68 7.21 12.04
CA PRO A 74 11.31 6.74 12.02
C PRO A 74 10.65 6.92 10.65
N TYR A 75 9.75 6.02 10.32
CA TYR A 75 9.01 6.06 9.07
C TYR A 75 7.69 5.33 9.27
N PHE A 76 6.78 5.45 8.32
CA PHE A 76 5.54 4.70 8.35
C PHE A 76 5.21 4.13 6.99
N LYS A 77 4.38 3.10 6.99
CA LYS A 77 4.01 2.33 5.83
C LYS A 77 2.51 2.29 5.70
N ILE A 78 2.01 2.53 4.49
CA ILE A 78 0.60 2.32 4.13
C ILE A 78 0.50 1.04 3.31
N CYS A 79 -0.37 0.12 3.74
CA CYS A 79 -0.51 -1.21 3.14
C CYS A 79 -1.87 -1.38 2.47
N PHE A 80 -1.85 -1.80 1.22
CA PHE A 80 -3.00 -2.21 0.44
C PHE A 80 -2.87 -3.68 0.01
N ASP A 81 -4.00 -4.36 -0.07
CA ASP A 81 -4.12 -5.69 -0.66
C ASP A 81 -4.86 -5.59 -1.99
N LEU A 82 -4.42 -6.37 -2.98
CA LEU A 82 -5.21 -6.64 -4.19
C LEU A 82 -5.84 -8.02 -4.03
N VAL A 83 -7.16 -8.04 -3.94
CA VAL A 83 -7.93 -9.24 -3.63
C VAL A 83 -8.76 -9.70 -4.82
N HIS A 84 -8.96 -11.02 -4.90
CA HIS A 84 -9.83 -11.62 -5.90
C HIS A 84 -11.27 -11.10 -5.74
N PRO A 85 -11.94 -10.65 -6.83
CA PRO A 85 -13.22 -9.94 -6.72
C PRO A 85 -14.35 -10.77 -6.11
N LYS A 86 -14.39 -12.08 -6.39
CA LYS A 86 -15.42 -13.01 -5.89
C LYS A 86 -15.11 -13.62 -4.52
N THR A 87 -13.90 -14.13 -4.31
CA THR A 87 -13.54 -14.90 -3.10
C THR A 87 -12.98 -14.02 -1.99
N GLY A 88 -12.56 -12.79 -2.28
CA GLY A 88 -11.88 -11.91 -1.32
C GLY A 88 -10.49 -12.38 -0.91
N VAL A 89 -9.97 -13.43 -1.54
CA VAL A 89 -8.61 -13.94 -1.27
C VAL A 89 -7.59 -12.90 -1.71
N GLN A 90 -6.67 -12.54 -0.82
CA GLN A 90 -5.52 -11.72 -1.14
C GLN A 90 -4.63 -12.42 -2.17
N LEU A 91 -4.33 -11.73 -3.27
CA LEU A 91 -3.43 -12.22 -4.30
C LEU A 91 -2.10 -11.47 -4.28
N PHE A 92 -2.15 -10.16 -4.03
CA PHE A 92 -0.96 -9.32 -3.95
C PHE A 92 -1.05 -8.35 -2.78
N TYR A 93 0.11 -7.85 -2.38
CA TYR A 93 0.23 -6.70 -1.48
C TYR A 93 0.93 -5.57 -2.22
N TYR A 94 0.59 -4.35 -1.83
CA TYR A 94 1.26 -3.12 -2.22
C TYR A 94 1.51 -2.28 -0.98
N HIS A 95 2.78 -1.98 -0.72
CA HIS A 95 3.21 -1.23 0.44
C HIS A 95 3.94 0.03 -0.02
N VAL A 96 3.63 1.16 0.59
CA VAL A 96 4.35 2.41 0.35
C VAL A 96 4.92 2.90 1.67
N ASP A 97 6.23 3.13 1.68
CA ASP A 97 6.95 3.72 2.80
C ASP A 97 6.99 5.23 2.65
N TYR A 98 6.68 5.93 3.73
CA TYR A 98 6.76 7.37 3.90
C TYR A 98 7.74 7.70 5.01
N ASN A 99 8.58 8.72 4.81
CA ASN A 99 9.49 9.18 5.85
C ASN A 99 8.73 9.91 6.98
N ILE A 100 9.44 10.31 8.04
CA ILE A 100 8.83 10.99 9.21
C ILE A 100 8.24 12.38 8.90
N VAL A 101 8.42 12.93 7.69
CA VAL A 101 7.77 14.18 7.27
C VAL A 101 6.60 13.93 6.32
N GLY A 102 6.27 12.65 6.05
CA GLY A 102 5.13 12.26 5.21
C GLY A 102 5.43 12.24 3.72
N GLU A 103 6.70 12.29 3.32
CA GLU A 103 7.09 12.20 1.91
C GLU A 103 7.32 10.74 1.50
N PHE A 104 6.98 10.43 0.25
CA PHE A 104 7.24 9.13 -0.35
C PHE A 104 8.72 8.77 -0.24
N SER A 105 9.01 7.56 0.23
CA SER A 105 10.36 7.03 0.37
C SER A 105 10.61 5.84 -0.54
N ASP A 106 9.71 4.86 -0.56
CA ASP A 106 9.89 3.63 -1.33
C ASP A 106 8.54 2.92 -1.54
N GLU A 107 8.49 1.98 -2.49
CA GLU A 107 7.31 1.16 -2.76
C GLU A 107 7.67 -0.32 -2.99
N TYR A 108 6.77 -1.20 -2.56
CA TYR A 108 6.92 -2.65 -2.70
C TYR A 108 5.63 -3.28 -3.19
N PHE A 109 5.73 -4.00 -4.31
CA PHE A 109 4.65 -4.82 -4.83
C PHE A 109 5.06 -6.30 -4.83
N GLY A 110 4.24 -7.16 -4.25
CA GLY A 110 4.57 -8.57 -4.14
C GLY A 110 3.36 -9.48 -4.03
N ARG A 111 3.64 -10.78 -4.03
CA ARG A 111 2.63 -11.84 -3.90
C ARG A 111 2.65 -12.38 -2.47
N TYR A 112 1.47 -12.76 -1.98
CA TYR A 112 1.35 -13.55 -0.75
C TYR A 112 1.56 -15.04 -1.04
#